data_AF-A0A0M3KI67-F1
#
_entry.id   AF-A0A0M3KI67-F1
#
_cell.length_a   1.000
_cell.length_b   1.000
_cell.length_c   1.000
_cell.angle_alpha   90.00
_cell.angle_beta   90.00
_cell.angle_gamma   90.00
#
_symmetry.space_group_name_H-M   'P 1'
#
loop_
_entity.id
_entity.type
_entity.pdbx_description
1 polymer ?
#
loop_
_entity_poly.entity_id
_entity_poly.type
_entity_poly.pdbx_seq_one_letter_code
_entity_poly.pdbx_strand_id
1 'polypeptide(L)'
;MSANDGKVFTLPYRSKLTEKIEPGQTLIIKGNSGKDAKKLFTVNLHRDTPDFSGNDVPLHLSIRFNEGKIVFNSFTKGAWGKEERQKIPFKKGKPFDVRIRAHDNKFTVFADRKQIKEYEHRVPLQWVTHLSIDGDAQINHVQWGGKYYVCCYFYYFYYIFYYLLLYIIYYYILFIIIYDMIIIIVIVAKSV
;
A
#
# COMPACT_ATOMS: atom_id res chain seq x y z
N MET A 1 -16.55 8.75 21.14
CA MET A 1 -16.31 9.84 20.18
C MET A 1 -14.94 10.41 20.49
N SER A 2 -13.93 10.11 19.67
CA SER A 2 -12.59 10.71 19.79
C SER A 2 -12.38 11.63 18.59
N ALA A 3 -11.79 12.78 18.86
CA ALA A 3 -11.77 13.98 18.04
C ALA A 3 -11.28 13.72 16.61
N ASN A 4 -12.11 14.06 15.62
CA ASN A 4 -11.59 14.47 14.33
C ASN A 4 -10.90 15.81 14.58
N ASP A 5 -9.56 15.84 14.60
CA ASP A 5 -8.83 17.08 14.37
C ASP A 5 -9.33 17.64 13.04
N GLY A 6 -10.21 18.65 13.11
CA GLY A 6 -11.06 19.15 12.04
C GLY A 6 -10.31 19.90 10.93
N LYS A 7 -9.13 19.43 10.54
CA LYS A 7 -8.32 20.04 9.50
C LYS A 7 -8.94 19.77 8.14
N VAL A 8 -9.66 20.75 7.62
CA VAL A 8 -10.13 20.76 6.23
C VAL A 8 -9.07 21.44 5.36
N PHE A 9 -8.66 20.79 4.29
CA PHE A 9 -7.75 21.37 3.30
C PHE A 9 -8.55 22.05 2.19
N THR A 10 -8.22 23.32 1.90
CA THR A 10 -8.82 24.06 0.78
C THR A 10 -8.28 23.54 -0.55
N LEU A 11 -9.19 23.34 -1.52
CA LEU A 11 -8.83 22.98 -2.90
C LEU A 11 -8.72 24.24 -3.79
N PRO A 12 -7.75 24.28 -4.73
CA PRO A 12 -6.75 23.27 -5.03
C PRO A 12 -5.69 23.13 -3.93
N TYR A 13 -5.50 21.91 -3.44
CA TYR A 13 -4.47 21.60 -2.45
C TYR A 13 -3.19 21.25 -3.19
N ARG A 14 -2.09 21.92 -2.85
CA ARG A 14 -0.77 21.69 -3.44
C ARG A 14 0.27 21.55 -2.33
N SER A 15 1.14 20.56 -2.46
CA SER A 15 2.20 20.30 -1.48
C SER A 15 3.46 19.80 -2.16
N LYS A 16 4.61 20.26 -1.69
CA LYS A 16 5.92 19.72 -2.03
C LYS A 16 6.21 18.56 -1.08
N LEU A 17 6.68 17.43 -1.63
CA LEU A 17 7.17 16.32 -0.81
C LEU A 17 8.48 16.76 -0.15
N THR A 18 8.55 16.64 1.18
CA THR A 18 9.73 17.05 1.96
C THR A 18 10.96 16.26 1.58
N GLU A 19 10.76 14.98 1.24
CA GLU A 19 11.80 14.05 0.82
C GLU A 19 11.40 13.38 -0.49
N LYS A 20 12.40 12.77 -1.14
CA LYS A 20 12.14 11.95 -2.32
C LYS A 20 11.24 10.77 -1.96
N ILE A 21 10.36 10.44 -2.89
CA ILE A 21 9.52 9.26 -2.76
C ILE A 21 10.36 7.98 -2.82
N GLU A 22 10.11 7.06 -1.90
CA GLU A 22 10.80 5.77 -1.84
C GLU A 22 9.82 4.60 -1.90
N PRO A 23 10.23 3.46 -2.48
CA PRO A 23 9.48 2.21 -2.42
C PRO A 23 9.08 1.84 -0.99
N GLY A 24 7.82 1.46 -0.83
CA GLY A 24 7.22 1.12 0.46
C GLY A 24 6.44 2.26 1.11
N GLN A 25 6.68 3.51 0.73
CA GLN A 25 5.91 4.67 1.18
C GLN A 25 4.48 4.69 0.61
N THR A 26 3.57 5.31 1.34
CA THR A 26 2.15 5.41 1.01
C THR A 26 1.64 6.84 1.19
N LEU A 27 1.00 7.37 0.16
CA LEU A 27 0.12 8.53 0.26
C LEU A 27 -1.24 8.08 0.74
N ILE A 28 -1.77 8.77 1.75
CA ILE A 28 -3.12 8.55 2.28
C ILE A 28 -3.89 9.86 2.11
N ILE A 29 -5.01 9.78 1.39
CA ILE A 29 -5.94 10.88 1.18
C ILE A 29 -7.30 10.43 1.68
N LYS A 30 -7.85 11.16 2.64
CA LYS A 30 -9.22 10.96 3.11
C LYS A 30 -10.01 12.24 2.98
N GLY A 31 -11.30 12.08 2.76
CA GLY A 31 -12.19 13.20 2.55
C GLY A 31 -13.60 12.76 2.30
N ASN A 32 -14.43 13.72 1.94
CA ASN A 32 -15.80 13.51 1.50
C ASN A 32 -15.88 13.92 0.03
N SER A 33 -16.43 13.04 -0.79
CA SER A 33 -16.69 13.38 -2.19
C SER A 33 -17.80 14.43 -2.29
N GLY A 34 -17.71 15.27 -3.31
CA GLY A 34 -18.70 16.30 -3.60
C GLY A 34 -20.13 15.76 -3.75
N LYS A 35 -21.10 16.64 -3.52
CA LYS A 35 -22.53 16.34 -3.71
C LYS A 35 -23.01 16.63 -5.14
N ASP A 36 -22.16 17.09 -6.04
CA ASP A 36 -22.46 17.20 -7.47
C ASP A 36 -21.84 16.03 -8.25
N ALA A 37 -22.61 15.37 -9.11
CA ALA A 37 -22.17 14.15 -9.83
C ALA A 37 -21.44 14.52 -11.12
N LYS A 38 -21.69 15.73 -11.62
CA LYS A 38 -21.09 16.25 -12.84
C LYS A 38 -19.67 16.72 -12.62
N LYS A 39 -19.30 16.98 -11.36
CA LYS A 39 -17.96 17.41 -10.99
C LYS A 39 -17.12 16.21 -10.59
N LEU A 40 -15.89 16.18 -11.10
CA LEU A 40 -14.87 15.21 -10.76
C LEU A 40 -13.90 15.81 -9.74
N PHE A 41 -13.08 14.98 -9.14
CA PHE A 41 -11.87 15.45 -8.47
C PHE A 41 -10.66 14.64 -8.97
N THR A 42 -9.48 15.25 -8.84
CA THR A 42 -8.23 14.69 -9.33
C THR A 42 -7.20 14.63 -8.22
N VAL A 43 -6.32 13.64 -8.31
CA VAL A 43 -5.13 13.49 -7.48
C VAL A 43 -3.96 13.31 -8.43
N ASN A 44 -2.96 14.18 -8.34
CA ASN A 44 -1.83 14.19 -9.25
C ASN A 44 -0.52 14.14 -8.47
N LEU A 45 0.38 13.27 -8.92
CA LEU A 45 1.78 13.25 -8.53
C LEU A 45 2.56 13.93 -9.65
N HIS A 46 3.16 15.08 -9.36
CA HIS A 46 3.84 15.94 -10.34
C HIS A 46 5.35 15.93 -10.19
N ARG A 47 6.01 16.28 -11.28
CA ARG A 47 7.43 16.62 -11.35
C ARG A 47 7.63 18.13 -11.28
N ASP A 48 8.63 18.57 -10.51
CA ASP A 48 9.14 19.94 -10.37
C ASP A 48 8.16 21.00 -9.83
N THR A 49 6.91 21.08 -10.29
CA THR A 49 5.87 21.99 -9.78
C THR A 49 4.52 21.28 -9.62
N PRO A 50 3.63 21.74 -8.72
CA PRO A 50 2.29 21.20 -8.52
C PRO A 50 1.23 21.76 -9.51
N ASP A 51 1.59 21.92 -10.79
CA ASP A 51 0.69 22.41 -11.84
C ASP A 51 0.96 21.75 -13.20
N PHE A 52 0.05 21.96 -14.15
CA PHE A 52 0.12 21.40 -15.50
C PHE A 52 0.85 22.33 -16.49
N SER A 53 1.76 23.20 -16.02
CA SER A 53 2.44 24.22 -16.86
C SER A 53 3.50 23.65 -17.82
N GLY A 54 3.33 22.39 -18.26
CA GLY A 54 4.25 21.68 -19.14
C GLY A 54 5.09 20.62 -18.44
N ASN A 55 4.96 20.47 -17.12
CA ASN A 55 5.68 19.46 -16.35
C ASN A 55 5.05 18.07 -16.45
N ASP A 56 5.89 17.06 -16.26
CA ASP A 56 5.46 15.66 -16.30
C ASP A 56 4.61 15.33 -15.07
N VAL A 57 3.58 14.52 -15.28
CA VAL A 57 2.71 13.96 -14.23
C VAL A 57 2.89 12.44 -14.25
N PRO A 58 3.83 11.89 -13.46
CA PRO A 58 4.03 10.45 -13.35
C PRO A 58 2.74 9.66 -13.11
N LEU A 59 1.84 10.18 -12.28
CA LEU A 59 0.57 9.54 -11.98
C LEU A 59 -0.56 10.58 -11.82
N HIS A 60 -1.57 10.45 -12.67
CA HIS A 60 -2.81 11.20 -12.63
C HIS A 60 -3.97 10.25 -12.32
N LEU A 61 -4.73 10.56 -11.27
CA LEU A 61 -6.01 9.92 -10.96
C LEU A 61 -7.14 10.91 -11.18
N SER A 62 -8.12 10.55 -12.01
CA SER A 62 -9.36 11.30 -12.21
C SER A 62 -10.54 10.46 -11.74
N ILE A 63 -11.20 10.90 -10.67
CA ILE A 63 -12.36 10.22 -10.09
C ILE A 63 -13.62 10.82 -10.71
N ARG A 64 -14.21 10.12 -11.67
CA ARG A 64 -15.34 10.58 -12.50
C ARG A 64 -16.62 9.89 -12.06
N PHE A 65 -17.39 10.54 -11.18
CA PHE A 65 -18.64 9.96 -10.65
C PHE A 65 -19.73 9.79 -11.71
N ASN A 66 -19.78 10.67 -12.71
CA ASN A 66 -20.66 10.56 -13.87
C ASN A 66 -20.40 9.29 -14.71
N GLU A 67 -19.14 8.87 -14.85
CA GLU A 67 -18.75 7.64 -15.55
C GLU A 67 -18.75 6.41 -14.61
N GLY A 68 -18.73 6.62 -13.29
CA GLY A 68 -18.52 5.55 -12.31
C GLY A 68 -17.12 4.94 -12.35
N LYS A 69 -16.13 5.68 -12.88
CA LYS A 69 -14.76 5.21 -13.11
C LYS A 69 -13.70 6.10 -12.47
N ILE A 70 -12.63 5.48 -12.01
CA ILE A 70 -11.35 6.13 -11.75
C ILE A 70 -10.49 5.91 -12.98
N VAL A 71 -10.01 7.00 -13.56
CA VAL A 71 -9.10 6.98 -14.71
C VAL A 71 -7.68 7.25 -14.22
N PHE A 72 -6.75 6.41 -14.65
CA PHE A 72 -5.32 6.48 -14.37
C PHE A 72 -4.59 6.82 -15.65
N ASN A 73 -3.66 7.76 -15.58
CA ASN A 73 -2.80 8.09 -16.70
C ASN A 73 -1.47 8.72 -16.24
N SER A 74 -0.57 8.92 -17.19
CA SER A 74 0.61 9.77 -17.03
C SER A 74 0.58 10.85 -18.11
N PHE A 75 1.04 12.05 -17.77
CA PHE A 75 1.30 13.11 -18.72
C PHE A 75 2.81 13.25 -18.87
N THR A 76 3.33 13.05 -20.08
CA THR A 76 4.77 13.06 -20.32
C THR A 76 5.06 13.73 -21.64
N LYS A 77 6.12 14.54 -21.71
CA LYS A 77 6.54 15.22 -22.96
C LYS A 77 5.40 16.01 -23.63
N GLY A 78 4.54 16.64 -22.83
CA GLY A 78 3.43 17.46 -23.33
C GLY A 78 2.19 16.69 -23.79
N ALA A 79 2.11 15.37 -23.60
CA ALA A 79 0.97 14.57 -24.02
C ALA A 79 0.49 13.58 -22.94
N TRP A 80 -0.82 13.32 -22.96
CA TRP A 80 -1.42 12.24 -22.17
C TRP A 80 -1.14 10.88 -22.81
N GLY A 81 -0.76 9.90 -21.98
CA GLY A 81 -0.62 8.52 -22.42
C GLY A 81 -1.96 7.80 -22.59
N LYS A 82 -1.90 6.48 -22.73
CA LYS A 82 -3.08 5.61 -22.78
C LYS A 82 -3.78 5.58 -21.42
N GLU A 83 -5.08 5.86 -21.39
CA GLU A 83 -5.87 5.77 -20.16
C GLU A 83 -6.04 4.31 -19.68
N GLU A 84 -5.97 4.11 -18.38
CA GLU A 84 -6.38 2.87 -17.71
C GLU A 84 -7.55 3.18 -16.77
N ARG A 85 -8.53 2.28 -16.66
CA ARG A 85 -9.80 2.58 -15.98
C ARG A 85 -10.15 1.51 -14.96
N GLN A 86 -10.68 1.92 -13.82
CA GLN A 86 -11.20 1.04 -12.77
C GLN A 86 -12.54 1.54 -12.25
N LYS A 87 -13.39 0.64 -11.70
CA LYS A 87 -14.66 1.03 -11.07
C LYS A 87 -14.41 1.80 -9.77
N ILE A 88 -15.17 2.87 -9.52
CA ILE A 88 -15.15 3.57 -8.23
C ILE A 88 -15.78 2.69 -7.15
N PRO A 89 -15.11 2.41 -6.01
CA PRO A 89 -15.68 1.58 -4.94
C PRO A 89 -16.50 2.36 -3.91
N PHE A 90 -16.34 3.68 -3.83
CA PHE A 90 -17.10 4.56 -2.94
C PHE A 90 -18.21 5.32 -3.69
N LYS A 91 -19.14 5.91 -2.92
CA LYS A 91 -20.28 6.66 -3.46
C LYS A 91 -20.05 8.16 -3.36
N LYS A 92 -20.65 8.89 -4.28
CA LYS A 92 -20.76 10.34 -4.27
C LYS A 92 -21.38 10.85 -2.95
N GLY A 93 -20.93 12.00 -2.46
CA GLY A 93 -21.41 12.62 -1.22
C GLY A 93 -21.05 11.84 0.05
N LYS A 94 -20.26 10.75 -0.07
CA LYS A 94 -19.83 9.91 1.04
C LYS A 94 -18.33 10.06 1.31
N PRO A 95 -17.89 9.71 2.53
CA PRO A 95 -16.47 9.61 2.83
C PRO A 95 -15.76 8.63 1.89
N PHE A 96 -14.50 8.90 1.60
CA PHE A 96 -13.61 8.01 0.85
C PHE A 96 -12.24 7.95 1.52
N ASP A 97 -11.54 6.83 1.32
CA ASP A 97 -10.14 6.62 1.69
C ASP A 97 -9.38 6.14 0.45
N VAL A 98 -8.56 7.01 -0.16
CA VAL A 98 -7.70 6.67 -1.29
C VAL A 98 -6.26 6.60 -0.82
N ARG A 99 -5.58 5.50 -1.13
CA ARG A 99 -4.16 5.32 -0.81
C ARG A 99 -3.36 4.92 -2.03
N ILE A 100 -2.19 5.52 -2.18
CA ILE A 100 -1.28 5.25 -3.29
C ILE A 100 0.03 4.80 -2.68
N ARG A 101 0.36 3.53 -2.82
CA ARG A 101 1.62 2.95 -2.34
C ARG A 101 2.63 2.86 -3.47
N ALA A 102 3.81 3.40 -3.25
CA ALA A 102 4.91 3.28 -4.20
C ALA A 102 5.63 1.94 -4.00
N HIS A 103 5.92 1.26 -5.10
CA HIS A 103 6.83 0.13 -5.19
C HIS A 103 7.93 0.45 -6.21
N ASP A 104 8.89 -0.45 -6.38
CA ASP A 104 10.03 -0.23 -7.29
C ASP A 104 9.60 -0.08 -8.76
N ASN A 105 8.56 -0.81 -9.18
CA ASN A 105 8.12 -0.87 -10.58
C ASN A 105 6.68 -0.38 -10.82
N LYS A 106 5.92 -0.08 -9.76
CA LYS A 106 4.51 0.26 -9.87
C LYS A 106 3.99 1.08 -8.69
N PHE A 107 2.84 1.72 -8.88
CA PHE A 107 1.98 2.18 -7.80
C PHE A 107 0.87 1.17 -7.55
N THR A 108 0.65 0.82 -6.28
CA THR A 108 -0.53 0.07 -5.86
C THR A 108 -1.54 1.02 -5.25
N VAL A 109 -2.72 1.11 -5.86
CA VAL A 109 -3.78 2.01 -5.45
C VAL A 109 -4.86 1.24 -4.70
N PHE A 110 -5.20 1.76 -3.53
CA PHE A 110 -6.27 1.27 -2.67
C PHE A 110 -7.36 2.33 -2.58
N ALA A 111 -8.60 1.87 -2.54
CA ALA A 111 -9.74 2.71 -2.23
C ALA A 111 -10.66 1.96 -1.25
N ASP A 112 -11.06 2.64 -0.17
CA ASP A 112 -11.77 2.08 0.98
C ASP A 112 -11.11 0.79 1.50
N ARG A 113 -9.78 0.84 1.65
CA ARG A 113 -8.91 -0.25 2.14
C ARG A 113 -8.87 -1.51 1.25
N LYS A 114 -9.50 -1.49 0.08
CA LYS A 114 -9.41 -2.55 -0.92
C LYS A 114 -8.45 -2.15 -2.03
N GLN A 115 -7.56 -3.05 -2.43
CA GLN A 115 -6.73 -2.84 -3.62
C GLN A 115 -7.62 -2.79 -4.86
N ILE A 116 -7.47 -1.73 -5.65
CA ILE A 116 -8.28 -1.53 -6.86
C ILE A 116 -7.45 -1.59 -8.14
N LYS A 117 -6.18 -1.21 -8.10
CA LYS A 117 -5.35 -1.09 -9.29
C LYS A 117 -3.87 -1.21 -8.94
N GLU A 118 -3.14 -1.91 -9.80
CA GLU A 118 -1.70 -1.77 -9.94
C GLU A 118 -1.43 -0.98 -11.22
N TYR A 119 -0.62 0.07 -11.11
CA TYR A 119 -0.27 0.97 -12.20
C TYR A 119 1.24 0.97 -12.37
N GLU A 120 1.71 0.38 -13.47
CA GLU A 120 3.15 0.30 -13.76
C GLU A 120 3.75 1.69 -13.98
N HIS A 121 4.98 1.89 -13.50
CA HIS A 121 5.68 3.14 -13.67
C HIS A 121 6.00 3.38 -15.15
N ARG A 122 5.41 4.42 -15.75
CA ARG A 122 5.74 4.85 -17.12
C ARG A 122 6.94 5.79 -17.19
N VAL A 123 7.30 6.38 -16.06
CA VAL A 123 8.45 7.26 -15.84
C VAL A 123 9.09 6.93 -14.49
N PRO A 124 10.35 7.34 -14.25
CA PRO A 124 11.01 7.07 -12.98
C PRO A 124 10.25 7.60 -11.77
N LEU A 125 10.11 6.77 -10.73
CA LEU A 125 9.46 7.15 -9.47
C LEU A 125 10.04 8.45 -8.88
N GLN A 126 11.36 8.65 -9.01
CA GLN A 126 12.08 9.82 -8.51
C GLN A 126 11.62 11.15 -9.11
N TRP A 127 10.86 11.14 -10.21
CA TRP A 127 10.30 12.36 -10.78
C TRP A 127 9.15 12.92 -9.93
N VAL A 128 8.53 12.11 -9.08
CA VAL A 128 7.47 12.60 -8.19
C VAL A 128 8.08 13.45 -7.08
N THR A 129 7.73 14.74 -7.09
CA THR A 129 8.21 15.73 -6.12
C THR A 129 7.08 16.52 -5.47
N HIS A 130 5.91 16.55 -6.09
CA HIS A 130 4.77 17.35 -5.64
C HIS A 130 3.46 16.56 -5.72
N LEU A 131 2.52 16.91 -4.85
CA LEU A 131 1.15 16.44 -4.84
C LEU A 131 0.23 17.62 -5.14
N SER A 132 -0.75 17.41 -6.02
CA SER A 132 -1.91 18.29 -6.11
C SER A 132 -3.21 17.51 -6.00
N ILE A 133 -4.19 18.06 -5.31
CA ILE A 133 -5.57 17.57 -5.28
C ILE A 133 -6.48 18.72 -5.71
N ASP A 134 -7.40 18.47 -6.62
CA ASP A 134 -8.30 19.51 -7.15
C ASP A 134 -9.67 18.95 -7.51
N GLY A 135 -10.68 19.82 -7.68
CA GLY A 135 -12.05 19.47 -8.06
C GLY A 135 -13.03 19.36 -6.89
N ASP A 136 -14.11 18.59 -7.07
CA ASP A 136 -15.24 18.53 -6.12
C ASP A 136 -15.05 17.46 -5.03
N ALA A 137 -14.22 17.79 -4.05
CA ALA A 137 -14.03 17.01 -2.83
C ALA A 137 -13.68 17.90 -1.65
N GLN A 138 -14.04 17.47 -0.44
CA GLN A 138 -13.56 18.07 0.80
C GLN A 138 -12.51 17.15 1.41
N ILE A 139 -11.26 17.61 1.48
CA ILE A 139 -10.15 16.80 2.00
C ILE A 139 -9.98 17.08 3.48
N ASN A 140 -9.88 16.02 4.29
CA ASN A 140 -9.71 16.12 5.74
C ASN A 140 -8.42 15.46 6.25
N HIS A 141 -7.77 14.62 5.43
CA HIS A 141 -6.50 14.00 5.78
C HIS A 141 -5.63 13.86 4.55
N VAL A 142 -4.41 14.36 4.62
CA VAL A 142 -3.35 14.09 3.64
C VAL A 142 -2.09 13.74 4.42
N GLN A 143 -1.54 12.57 4.15
CA GLN A 143 -0.31 12.11 4.79
C GLN A 143 0.51 11.30 3.81
N TRP A 144 1.79 11.62 3.72
CA TRP A 144 2.80 10.84 3.02
C TRP A 144 3.74 10.20 4.04
N GLY A 145 4.07 8.92 3.88
CA GLY A 145 5.10 8.27 4.70
C GLY A 145 5.01 6.75 4.73
N GLY A 146 5.60 6.15 5.74
CA GLY A 146 5.71 4.70 5.86
C GLY A 146 6.94 4.14 5.14
N LYS A 147 7.12 2.83 5.20
CA LYS A 147 8.17 2.08 4.51
C LYS A 147 7.76 0.62 4.39
N TYR A 148 8.61 -0.21 3.81
CA TYR A 148 8.48 -1.65 4.02
C TYR A 148 8.85 -1.98 5.48
N TYR A 149 7.85 -2.42 6.23
CA TYR A 149 8.06 -2.91 7.59
C TYR A 149 8.23 -4.43 7.52
N VAL A 150 9.39 -4.90 7.96
CA VAL A 150 9.61 -6.34 8.16
C VAL A 150 8.77 -6.74 9.36
N CYS A 151 7.79 -7.62 9.15
CA CYS A 151 6.94 -8.10 10.23
C CYS A 151 7.73 -9.11 11.08
N CYS A 152 8.33 -8.64 12.18
CA CYS A 152 9.14 -9.47 13.08
C CYS A 152 8.38 -10.68 13.66
N TYR A 153 7.04 -10.63 13.71
CA TYR A 153 6.22 -11.75 14.17
C TYR A 153 6.42 -13.02 13.33
N PHE A 154 6.64 -12.89 12.03
CA PHE A 154 6.88 -14.08 11.18
C PHE A 154 8.23 -14.72 11.49
N TYR A 155 9.26 -13.92 11.77
CA TYR A 155 10.58 -14.43 12.19
C TYR A 155 10.52 -15.10 13.55
N TYR A 156 9.84 -14.47 14.53
CA TYR A 156 9.66 -15.07 15.86
C TYR A 156 8.87 -16.38 15.79
N PHE A 157 7.79 -16.42 15.01
CA PHE A 157 7.00 -17.63 14.83
C PHE A 157 7.82 -18.75 14.19
N TYR A 158 8.55 -18.45 13.11
CA TYR A 158 9.43 -19.42 12.45
C TYR A 158 10.52 -19.94 13.40
N TYR A 159 11.14 -19.04 14.16
CA TYR A 159 12.15 -19.39 15.15
C TYR A 159 11.58 -20.31 16.21
N ILE A 160 10.43 -19.99 16.81
CA ILE A 160 9.76 -20.85 17.81
C ILE A 160 9.45 -22.23 17.22
N PHE A 161 8.92 -22.30 16.00
CA PHE A 161 8.62 -23.58 15.33
C PHE A 161 9.88 -24.41 15.09
N TYR A 162 10.97 -23.77 14.66
CA TYR A 162 12.24 -24.45 14.43
C TYR A 162 12.81 -25.08 15.71
N TYR A 163 12.85 -24.35 16.83
CA TYR A 163 13.34 -24.90 18.10
C TYR A 163 12.42 -25.97 18.70
N LEU A 164 11.11 -25.83 18.54
CA LEU A 164 10.15 -26.86 18.93
C LEU A 164 10.36 -28.15 18.14
N LEU A 165 10.61 -28.05 16.83
CA LEU A 165 10.89 -29.21 15.98
C LEU A 165 12.19 -29.91 16.39
N LEU A 166 13.26 -29.15 16.63
CA LEU A 166 14.53 -29.70 17.13
C LEU A 166 14.37 -30.41 18.48
N TYR A 167 13.58 -29.82 19.39
CA TYR A 167 13.29 -30.42 20.69
C TYR A 167 12.55 -31.76 20.51
N ILE A 168 11.51 -31.82 19.68
CA ILE A 168 10.77 -33.06 19.40
C ILE A 168 11.70 -34.13 18.81
N ILE A 169 12.55 -33.76 17.84
CA ILE A 169 13.52 -34.68 17.22
C ILE A 169 14.50 -35.21 18.27
N TYR A 170 15.02 -34.35 19.15
CA TYR A 170 15.94 -34.75 20.21
C TYR A 170 15.32 -35.81 21.14
N TYR A 171 14.10 -35.59 21.63
CA TYR A 171 13.44 -36.56 22.51
C TYR A 171 13.05 -37.85 21.78
N TYR A 172 12.72 -37.78 20.49
CA TYR A 172 12.46 -38.97 19.69
C TYR A 172 13.72 -39.83 19.52
N ILE A 173 14.88 -39.22 19.21
CA ILE A 173 16.17 -39.93 19.13
C ILE A 173 16.53 -40.52 20.49
N LEU A 174 16.40 -39.75 21.57
CA LEU A 174 16.67 -40.23 22.93
C LEU A 174 15.77 -41.41 23.31
N PHE A 175 14.50 -41.37 22.92
CA PHE A 175 13.56 -42.47 23.11
C PHE A 175 14.01 -43.74 22.38
N ILE A 176 14.42 -43.64 21.12
CA ILE A 176 14.95 -44.79 20.35
C ILE A 176 16.18 -45.39 21.04
N ILE A 177 17.13 -44.56 21.45
CA ILE A 177 18.37 -45.02 22.12
C ILE A 177 18.03 -45.77 23.41
N ILE A 178 17.14 -45.22 24.24
CA ILE A 178 16.71 -45.86 25.49
C ILE A 178 15.99 -47.18 25.21
N TYR A 179 15.10 -47.20 24.21
CA TYR A 179 14.37 -48.39 23.81
C TYR A 179 15.31 -49.51 23.36
N ASP A 180 16.28 -49.20 22.50
CA ASP A 180 17.28 -50.15 22.01
C ASP A 180 18.16 -50.68 23.16
N MET A 181 18.58 -49.81 24.10
CA MET A 181 19.31 -50.23 25.29
C MET A 181 18.51 -51.21 26.16
N ILE A 182 17.21 -50.94 26.37
CA ILE A 182 16.33 -51.83 27.13
C ILE A 182 16.22 -53.19 26.44
N ILE A 183 16.03 -53.22 25.12
CA ILE A 183 15.99 -54.46 24.34
C ILE A 183 17.27 -55.27 24.53
N ILE A 184 18.43 -54.62 24.39
CA ILE A 184 19.73 -55.28 24.54
C ILE A 184 19.87 -55.88 25.95
N ILE A 185 19.52 -55.12 27.00
CA ILE A 185 19.55 -55.60 28.39
C ILE A 185 18.64 -56.82 28.55
N VAL A 186 17.42 -56.80 28.01
CA VAL A 186 16.47 -57.92 28.09
C VAL A 186 16.99 -59.16 27.36
N ILE A 187 17.62 -59.00 26.19
CA ILE A 187 18.21 -60.11 25.42
C ILE A 187 19.38 -60.73 26.19
N VAL A 188 20.28 -59.91 26.73
CA VAL A 188 21.42 -60.37 27.53
C VAL A 188 20.93 -61.08 28.80
N ALA A 189 19.93 -60.54 29.50
CA ALA A 189 19.39 -61.13 30.72
C ALA A 189 18.70 -62.49 30.50
N LYS A 190 18.17 -62.76 29.29
CA LYS A 190 17.59 -64.06 28.92
C LYS A 190 18.62 -65.11 28.46
N SER A 191 19.86 -64.70 28.23
CA SER A 191 20.93 -65.56 27.71
C SER A 191 21.85 -66.12 28.81
N VAL A 192 21.53 -65.86 30.08
CA VAL A 192 22.21 -66.34 31.29
C VAL A 192 21.27 -67.26 32.06
#